data_AF-H9VY50-F1
#
_entry.id   AF-H9VY50-F1
#
_cell.length_a   1.000
_cell.length_b   1.000
_cell.length_c   1.000
_cell.angle_alpha   90.00
_cell.angle_beta   90.00
_cell.angle_gamma   90.00
#
_symmetry.space_group_name_H-M   'P 1'
#
loop_
_entity.id
_entity.type
_entity.pdbx_description
1 polymer ?
#
loop_
_entity_poly.entity_id
_entity_poly.type
_entity_poly.pdbx_seq_one_letter_code
_entity_poly.pdbx_strand_id
1 'polypeptide(L)'
;DDLDMVVQTLEESGFMKDRFYIHCDGALFGLMMPFVKRAPKVSFKKPIGSVSVSGHKFVGCPMPCGVQITRIEHINALSRDVEYLASRDATIMGSRNGHAPIFLWYTLNRKGYRGFQKEVQKCLRNAHYLKGRFRSAGISAMLNELSSTV
;
A
#
# COMPACT_ATOMS: atom_id res chain seq x y z
N ASP A 1 4.90 9.50 -1.85
CA ASP A 1 4.58 10.56 -2.82
C ASP A 1 3.36 11.33 -2.40
N ASP A 2 3.27 12.58 -2.87
CA ASP A 2 2.08 13.40 -2.71
C ASP A 2 1.12 13.13 -3.88
N LEU A 3 0.13 12.27 -3.62
CA LEU A 3 -0.85 11.89 -4.63
C LEU A 3 -1.70 13.08 -5.09
N ASP A 4 -1.97 14.06 -4.23
CA ASP A 4 -2.77 15.22 -4.62
C ASP A 4 -1.99 16.11 -5.58
N MET A 5 -0.71 16.34 -5.30
CA MET A 5 0.19 17.07 -6.20
C MET A 5 0.36 16.37 -7.55
N VAL A 6 0.47 15.03 -7.57
CA VAL A 6 0.56 14.27 -8.83
C VAL A 6 -0.71 14.45 -9.67
N VAL A 7 -1.89 14.32 -9.06
CA VAL A 7 -3.17 14.53 -9.75
C VAL A 7 -3.28 15.94 -10.29
N GLN A 8 -2.97 16.95 -9.46
CA GLN A 8 -2.98 18.36 -9.86
C GLN A 8 -2.05 18.62 -11.04
N THR A 9 -0.82 18.10 -10.99
CA THR A 9 0.18 18.29 -12.06
C THR A 9 -0.30 17.69 -13.39
N LEU A 10 -0.95 16.52 -13.35
CA LEU A 10 -1.52 15.89 -14.55
C LEU A 10 -2.66 16.74 -15.14
N GLU A 11 -3.55 17.26 -14.29
CA GLU A 11 -4.66 18.13 -14.71
C GLU A 11 -4.14 19.45 -15.30
N GLU A 12 -3.17 20.10 -14.65
CA GLU A 12 -2.55 21.35 -15.13
C GLU A 12 -1.76 21.17 -16.43
N SER A 13 -1.22 19.97 -16.66
CA SER A 13 -0.54 19.61 -17.92
C SER A 13 -1.50 19.26 -19.07
N GLY A 14 -2.82 19.38 -18.84
CA GLY A 14 -3.85 19.12 -19.86
C GLY A 14 -4.24 17.64 -20.02
N PHE A 15 -3.81 16.74 -19.12
CA PHE A 15 -4.27 15.36 -19.13
C PHE A 15 -5.62 15.25 -18.42
N MET A 16 -6.66 14.93 -19.20
CA MET A 16 -7.97 14.57 -18.66
C MET A 16 -7.91 13.20 -17.96
N LYS A 17 -8.87 12.90 -17.07
CA LYS A 17 -8.87 11.70 -16.23
C LYS A 17 -8.91 10.37 -17.00
N ASP A 18 -9.37 10.38 -18.23
CA ASP A 18 -9.38 9.24 -19.16
C ASP A 18 -8.03 9.03 -19.88
N ARG A 19 -7.10 9.99 -19.76
CA ARG A 19 -5.79 9.98 -20.42
C ARG A 19 -4.65 9.50 -19.53
N PHE A 20 -4.92 9.16 -18.28
CA PHE A 20 -3.92 8.62 -17.36
C PHE A 20 -4.46 7.51 -16.46
N TYR A 21 -3.53 6.71 -15.93
CA TYR A 21 -3.82 5.70 -14.94
C TYR A 21 -2.85 5.84 -13.77
N ILE A 22 -3.39 5.99 -12.56
CA ILE A 22 -2.57 6.06 -11.34
C ILE A 22 -2.73 4.76 -10.55
N HIS A 23 -1.63 4.00 -10.45
CA HIS A 23 -1.47 2.95 -9.46
C HIS A 23 -0.80 3.53 -8.21
N CYS A 24 -1.37 3.29 -7.03
CA CYS A 24 -0.67 3.55 -5.79
C CYS A 24 0.01 2.26 -5.31
N ASP A 25 1.33 2.19 -5.46
CA ASP A 25 2.13 1.14 -4.83
C ASP A 25 2.26 1.45 -3.32
N GLY A 26 1.39 0.81 -2.55
CA GLY A 26 1.37 0.87 -1.10
C GLY A 26 2.04 -0.35 -0.45
N ALA A 27 2.95 -1.05 -1.15
CA ALA A 27 3.43 -2.36 -0.71
C ALA A 27 3.87 -2.38 0.77
N LEU A 28 4.68 -1.41 1.20
CA LEU A 28 5.06 -1.25 2.61
C LEU A 28 4.06 -0.37 3.37
N PHE A 29 3.90 0.87 2.91
CA PHE A 29 3.25 1.93 3.69
C PHE A 29 1.73 1.95 3.58
N GLY A 30 1.11 1.24 2.64
CA GLY A 30 -0.34 1.28 2.43
C GLY A 30 -1.14 0.86 3.66
N LEU A 31 -0.60 -0.05 4.48
CA LEU A 31 -1.20 -0.47 5.76
C LEU A 31 -0.65 0.29 6.99
N MET A 32 0.31 1.18 6.78
CA MET A 32 0.83 2.10 7.81
C MET A 32 0.13 3.46 7.75
N MET A 33 -0.06 3.99 6.53
CA MET A 33 -0.58 5.33 6.22
C MET A 33 -1.87 5.71 6.95
N PRO A 34 -2.88 4.82 7.10
CA PRO A 34 -4.10 5.16 7.85
C PRO A 34 -3.87 5.54 9.31
N PHE A 35 -2.71 5.17 9.88
CA PHE A 35 -2.35 5.39 11.27
C PHE A 35 -1.27 6.47 11.46
N VAL A 36 -0.82 7.10 10.36
CA VAL A 36 0.12 8.23 10.39
C VAL A 36 -0.68 9.53 10.46
N LYS A 37 -0.38 10.38 11.45
CA LYS A 37 -1.07 11.66 11.63
C LYS A 37 -0.76 12.58 10.45
N ARG A 38 -1.78 13.27 9.92
CA ARG A 38 -1.68 14.24 8.80
C ARG A 38 -1.16 13.64 7.49
N ALA A 39 -1.12 12.31 7.36
CA ALA A 39 -0.67 11.69 6.13
C ALA A 39 -1.69 11.87 4.99
N PRO A 40 -1.21 12.07 3.75
CA PRO A 40 -2.08 12.10 2.57
C PRO A 40 -2.94 10.83 2.49
N LYS A 41 -4.23 10.99 2.18
CA LYS A 41 -5.14 9.86 2.06
C LYS A 41 -5.03 9.24 0.67
N VAL A 42 -4.69 7.97 0.60
CA VAL A 42 -4.88 7.15 -0.61
C VAL A 42 -6.29 6.56 -0.55
N SER A 43 -7.14 6.93 -1.50
CA SER A 43 -8.51 6.42 -1.57
C SER A 43 -9.06 6.48 -2.99
N PHE A 44 -10.00 5.60 -3.32
CA PHE A 44 -10.69 5.58 -4.61
C PHE A 44 -11.65 6.77 -4.84
N LYS A 45 -11.78 7.70 -3.88
CA LYS A 45 -12.41 9.02 -4.12
C LYS A 45 -11.54 9.90 -5.03
N LYS A 46 -10.23 9.62 -5.09
CA LYS A 46 -9.27 10.24 -6.01
C LYS A 46 -9.28 9.48 -7.34
N PRO A 47 -8.81 10.09 -8.45
CA PRO A 47 -8.76 9.44 -9.77
C PRO A 47 -7.62 8.40 -9.88
N ILE A 48 -7.55 7.48 -8.93
CA ILE A 48 -6.64 6.32 -8.94
C ILE A 48 -7.36 5.11 -9.54
N GLY A 49 -6.63 4.29 -10.28
CA GLY A 49 -7.13 3.06 -10.89
C GLY A 49 -6.98 1.85 -9.99
N SER A 50 -5.90 1.78 -9.20
CA SER A 50 -5.65 0.66 -8.28
C SER A 50 -4.70 1.00 -7.13
N VAL A 51 -4.70 0.14 -6.12
CA VAL A 51 -3.80 0.16 -4.96
C VAL A 51 -3.28 -1.26 -4.72
N SER A 52 -2.01 -1.41 -4.39
CA SER A 52 -1.44 -2.68 -3.92
C SER A 52 -0.84 -2.54 -2.52
N VAL A 53 -0.91 -3.60 -1.71
CA VAL A 53 -0.26 -3.70 -0.39
C VAL A 53 0.36 -5.08 -0.19
N SER A 54 1.45 -5.17 0.57
CA SER A 54 2.08 -6.45 0.92
C SER A 54 1.79 -6.86 2.36
N GLY A 55 1.26 -8.07 2.56
CA GLY A 55 1.03 -8.64 3.89
C GLY A 55 2.33 -9.07 4.59
N HIS A 56 3.36 -9.44 3.83
CA HIS A 56 4.65 -9.87 4.37
C HIS A 56 5.61 -8.71 4.72
N LYS A 57 5.22 -7.46 4.45
CA LYS A 57 5.99 -6.27 4.82
C LYS A 57 5.58 -5.81 6.22
N PHE A 58 4.82 -4.72 6.33
CA PHE A 58 4.47 -4.15 7.64
C PHE A 58 3.58 -5.08 8.50
N VAL A 59 2.62 -5.79 7.86
CA VAL A 59 1.71 -6.67 8.60
C VAL A 59 2.48 -7.83 9.24
N GLY A 60 3.47 -8.38 8.53
CA GLY A 60 4.36 -9.43 9.04
C GLY A 60 3.86 -10.85 8.80
N CYS A 61 3.14 -11.10 7.71
CA CYS A 61 2.78 -12.47 7.32
C CYS A 61 4.05 -13.30 7.02
N PRO A 62 4.14 -14.58 7.44
CA PRO A 62 5.37 -15.38 7.31
C PRO A 62 5.69 -15.87 5.89
N MET A 63 4.91 -15.49 4.89
CA MET A 63 5.09 -15.86 3.49
C MET A 63 4.77 -14.67 2.60
N PRO A 64 5.38 -14.55 1.41
CA PRO A 64 5.02 -13.52 0.45
C PRO A 64 3.52 -13.55 0.12
N CYS A 65 2.81 -12.51 0.54
CA CYS A 65 1.42 -12.27 0.20
C CYS A 65 1.13 -10.77 0.08
N GLY A 66 0.00 -10.45 -0.54
CA GLY A 66 -0.47 -9.08 -0.73
C GLY A 66 -1.92 -9.02 -1.19
N VAL A 67 -2.44 -7.81 -1.28
CA VAL A 67 -3.78 -7.52 -1.80
C VAL A 67 -3.64 -6.43 -2.85
N GLN A 68 -4.26 -6.66 -4.01
CA GLN A 68 -4.46 -5.64 -5.03
C GLN A 68 -5.95 -5.33 -5.11
N ILE A 69 -6.27 -4.04 -5.05
CA ILE A 69 -7.63 -3.52 -5.20
C ILE A 69 -7.64 -2.64 -6.44
N THR A 70 -8.59 -2.84 -7.32
CA THR A 70 -8.75 -2.09 -8.57
C THR A 70 -10.23 -1.85 -8.83
N ARG A 71 -10.54 -0.90 -9.71
CA ARG A 71 -11.91 -0.65 -10.18
C ARG A 71 -12.41 -1.80 -11.05
N ILE A 72 -13.72 -2.05 -11.03
CA ILE A 72 -14.35 -3.22 -11.66
C ILE A 72 -14.21 -3.19 -13.19
N GLU A 73 -14.23 -2.00 -13.79
CA GLU A 73 -14.03 -1.80 -15.22
C GLU A 73 -12.68 -2.34 -15.70
N HIS A 74 -11.63 -2.25 -14.88
CA HIS A 74 -10.31 -2.79 -15.21
C HIS A 74 -10.27 -4.33 -15.08
N ILE A 75 -11.06 -4.90 -14.17
CA ILE A 75 -11.19 -6.37 -14.04
C ILE A 75 -11.93 -6.94 -15.25
N ASN A 76 -13.01 -6.28 -15.66
CA ASN A 76 -13.82 -6.71 -16.80
C ASN A 76 -13.03 -6.72 -18.11
N ALA A 77 -12.10 -5.77 -18.28
CA ALA A 77 -11.21 -5.73 -19.45
C ALA A 77 -10.18 -6.87 -19.49
N LEU A 78 -9.84 -7.46 -18.32
CA LEU A 78 -8.81 -8.49 -18.19
C LEU A 78 -9.39 -9.91 -18.03
N SER A 79 -10.63 -10.01 -17.58
CA SER A 79 -11.30 -11.27 -17.27
C SER A 79 -11.38 -12.16 -18.51
N ARG A 80 -10.89 -13.39 -18.36
CA ARG A 80 -11.06 -14.45 -19.35
C ARG A 80 -11.99 -15.49 -18.78
N ASP A 81 -12.89 -16.02 -19.61
CA ASP A 81 -13.66 -17.19 -19.23
C ASP A 81 -12.71 -18.39 -19.14
N VAL A 82 -12.79 -19.15 -18.04
CA VAL A 82 -12.00 -20.37 -17.86
C VAL A 82 -12.87 -21.54 -18.32
N GLU A 83 -12.48 -22.24 -19.37
CA GLU A 83 -13.38 -23.19 -20.04
C GLU A 83 -13.71 -24.43 -19.19
N TYR A 84 -12.81 -24.84 -18.30
CA TYR A 84 -12.94 -26.05 -17.48
C TYR A 84 -13.38 -25.79 -16.03
N LEU A 85 -13.51 -24.52 -15.63
CA LEU A 85 -14.05 -24.08 -14.35
C LEU A 85 -15.14 -23.07 -14.66
N ALA A 86 -16.38 -23.24 -14.20
CA ALA A 86 -17.45 -22.26 -14.43
C ALA A 86 -17.22 -20.94 -13.67
N SER A 87 -16.12 -20.24 -13.97
CA SER A 87 -15.58 -19.10 -13.26
C SER A 87 -14.77 -18.22 -14.21
N ARG A 88 -14.74 -16.92 -13.90
CA ARG A 88 -13.88 -15.95 -14.56
C ARG A 88 -12.61 -15.77 -13.75
N ASP A 89 -11.46 -15.95 -14.40
CA ASP A 89 -10.17 -15.65 -13.79
C ASP A 89 -9.64 -14.33 -14.35
N ALA A 90 -9.29 -13.44 -13.44
CA ALA A 90 -8.67 -12.14 -13.71
C ALA A 90 -7.32 -12.01 -12.99
N THR A 91 -6.75 -13.13 -12.55
CA THR A 91 -5.48 -13.18 -11.83
C THR A 91 -4.36 -13.69 -12.75
N ILE A 92 -3.13 -13.28 -12.45
CA ILE A 92 -1.94 -13.69 -13.22
C ILE A 92 -1.56 -15.15 -12.90
N MET A 93 -1.83 -15.59 -11.67
CA MET A 93 -1.44 -16.91 -11.18
C MET A 93 -2.64 -17.85 -11.17
N GLY A 94 -2.49 -19.06 -11.70
CA GLY A 94 -3.50 -20.12 -11.54
C GLY A 94 -3.55 -20.63 -10.10
N SER A 95 -2.70 -21.62 -9.78
CA SER A 95 -2.57 -22.14 -8.41
C SER A 95 -2.05 -21.05 -7.47
N ARG A 96 -2.75 -20.83 -6.35
CA ARG A 96 -2.48 -19.76 -5.39
C ARG A 96 -2.37 -20.28 -3.97
N ASN A 97 -1.62 -19.57 -3.14
CA ASN A 97 -1.38 -19.95 -1.74
C ASN A 97 -2.64 -19.72 -0.88
N GLY A 98 -3.32 -20.81 -0.50
CA GLY A 98 -4.51 -20.77 0.37
C GLY A 98 -4.22 -20.37 1.82
N HIS A 99 -2.98 -20.49 2.30
CA HIS A 99 -2.61 -20.05 3.65
C HIS A 99 -2.45 -18.54 3.76
N ALA A 100 -2.06 -17.87 2.67
CA ALA A 100 -1.86 -16.42 2.63
C ALA A 100 -3.07 -15.61 3.16
N PRO A 101 -4.32 -15.82 2.69
CA PRO A 101 -5.48 -15.12 3.23
C PRO A 101 -5.77 -15.44 4.70
N ILE A 102 -5.50 -16.67 5.15
CA ILE A 102 -5.71 -17.08 6.55
C ILE A 102 -4.76 -16.31 7.48
N PHE A 103 -3.46 -16.27 7.16
CA PHE A 103 -2.48 -15.54 7.97
C PHE A 103 -2.72 -14.03 7.94
N LEU A 104 -3.14 -13.49 6.80
CA LEU A 104 -3.50 -12.09 6.68
C LEU A 104 -4.69 -11.77 7.59
N TRP A 105 -5.77 -12.55 7.50
CA TRP A 105 -6.96 -12.41 8.36
C TRP A 105 -6.60 -12.53 9.85
N TYR A 106 -5.83 -13.56 10.23
CA TYR A 106 -5.40 -13.76 11.61
C TYR A 106 -4.64 -12.54 12.14
N THR A 107 -3.68 -12.02 11.36
CA THR A 107 -2.85 -10.89 11.80
C THR A 107 -3.67 -9.61 11.92
N LEU A 108 -4.59 -9.36 10.98
CA LEU A 108 -5.51 -8.22 11.03
C LEU A 108 -6.38 -8.24 12.29
N ASN A 109 -6.95 -9.41 12.63
CA ASN A 109 -7.81 -9.56 13.80
C ASN A 109 -7.02 -9.49 15.11
N ARG A 110 -5.84 -10.14 15.17
CA ARG A 110 -4.99 -10.17 16.36
C ARG A 110 -4.46 -8.79 16.72
N LYS A 111 -3.99 -8.01 15.74
CA LYS A 111 -3.46 -6.66 15.97
C LYS A 111 -4.59 -5.65 16.18
N GLY A 112 -5.63 -5.72 15.33
CA GLY A 112 -6.69 -4.72 15.29
C GLY A 112 -6.18 -3.30 15.02
N TYR A 113 -7.09 -2.32 15.03
CA TYR A 113 -6.73 -0.92 14.79
C TYR A 113 -5.73 -0.38 15.80
N ARG A 114 -5.92 -0.67 17.09
CA ARG A 114 -5.03 -0.17 18.17
C ARG A 114 -3.63 -0.76 18.08
N GLY A 115 -3.49 -2.05 17.74
CA GLY A 115 -2.19 -2.70 17.58
C GLY A 115 -1.42 -2.09 16.42
N PHE A 116 -2.05 -1.96 15.25
CA PHE A 116 -1.42 -1.31 14.10
C PHE A 116 -1.02 0.14 14.40
N GLN A 117 -1.91 0.91 15.01
CA GLN A 117 -1.59 2.29 15.40
C GLN A 117 -0.37 2.34 16.31
N LYS A 118 -0.30 1.48 17.33
CA LYS A 118 0.85 1.42 18.26
C LYS A 118 2.14 1.06 17.53
N GLU A 119 2.10 0.10 16.61
CA GLU A 119 3.26 -0.35 15.83
C GLU A 119 3.74 0.73 14.86
N VAL A 120 2.85 1.35 14.08
CA VAL A 120 3.21 2.45 13.17
C VAL A 120 3.89 3.58 13.94
N GLN A 121 3.31 3.99 15.06
CA GLN A 121 3.88 5.06 15.88
C GLN A 121 5.24 4.67 16.47
N LYS A 122 5.45 3.39 16.81
CA LYS A 122 6.77 2.89 17.23
C LYS A 122 7.79 2.96 16.09
N CYS A 123 7.43 2.54 14.88
CA CYS A 123 8.31 2.61 13.70
C CYS A 123 8.73 4.05 13.40
N LEU A 124 7.79 5.00 13.40
CA LEU A 124 8.09 6.42 13.17
C LEU A 124 9.02 6.98 14.25
N ARG A 125 8.72 6.73 15.54
CA ARG A 125 9.61 7.17 16.65
C ARG A 125 11.00 6.61 16.52
N ASN A 126 11.14 5.32 16.17
CA ASN A 126 12.43 4.68 15.99
C ASN A 126 13.22 5.31 14.83
N ALA A 127 12.56 5.67 13.73
CA ALA A 127 13.20 6.35 12.61
C ALA A 127 13.73 7.74 13.04
N HIS A 128 12.90 8.56 13.70
CA HIS A 128 13.36 9.86 14.22
C HIS A 128 14.51 9.72 15.23
N TYR A 129 14.43 8.74 16.12
CA TYR A 129 15.48 8.43 17.07
C TYR A 129 16.79 8.06 16.36
N LEU A 130 16.75 7.15 15.39
CA LEU A 130 17.93 6.72 14.64
C LEU A 130 18.57 7.88 13.86
N LYS A 131 17.78 8.73 13.20
CA LYS A 131 18.28 9.95 12.56
C LYS A 131 19.01 10.86 13.55
N GLY A 132 18.45 11.03 14.75
CA GLY A 132 19.08 11.79 15.83
C GLY A 132 20.44 11.20 16.22
N ARG A 133 20.50 9.86 16.39
CA ARG A 133 21.75 9.15 16.70
C ARG A 133 22.82 9.31 15.63
N PHE A 134 22.47 9.22 14.35
CA PHE A 134 23.42 9.47 13.27
C PHE A 134 23.96 10.90 13.31
N ARG A 135 23.08 11.90 13.45
CA ARG A 135 23.49 13.30 13.54
C ARG A 135 24.41 13.59 14.73
N SER A 136 24.11 13.02 15.91
CA SER A 136 24.97 13.15 17.09
C SER A 136 26.34 12.50 16.91
N ALA A 137 26.47 11.51 16.02
CA ALA A 137 27.73 10.88 15.68
C ALA A 137 28.48 11.58 14.52
N GLY A 138 28.01 12.74 14.05
CA GLY A 138 28.58 13.44 12.90
C GLY A 138 28.27 12.79 11.54
N ILE A 139 27.31 11.86 11.49
CA ILE A 139 26.91 11.15 10.27
C ILE A 139 25.67 11.86 9.68
N SER A 140 25.75 12.23 8.41
CA SER A 140 24.60 12.79 7.69
C SER A 140 23.53 11.72 7.48
N ALA A 141 22.28 12.07 7.77
CA ALA A 141 21.12 11.18 7.62
C ALA A 141 19.89 11.96 7.15
N MET A 142 19.16 11.38 6.20
CA MET A 142 17.91 11.92 5.68
C MET A 142 16.73 11.19 6.33
N LEU A 143 15.61 11.88 6.51
CA LEU A 143 14.37 11.24 6.91
C LEU A 143 13.25 12.13 6.42
N ASN A 144 12.43 11.61 5.53
CA ASN A 144 11.18 12.25 5.14
C ASN A 144 10.24 12.29 6.34
N GLU A 145 9.48 13.37 6.49
CA GLU A 145 8.69 13.67 7.69
C GLU A 145 7.78 12.52 8.13
N LEU A 146 7.17 11.81 7.19
CA LEU A 146 6.22 10.72 7.44
C LEU A 146 6.83 9.31 7.25
N SER A 147 8.15 9.21 7.04
CA SER A 147 8.82 7.95 6.76
C SER A 147 9.20 7.18 8.02
N SER A 148 9.28 5.86 7.90
CA SER A 148 9.85 4.98 8.94
C SER A 148 11.27 4.50 8.59
N THR A 149 11.92 5.12 7.62
CA THR A 149 13.24 4.76 7.09
C THR A 149 14.13 6.00 7.06
N VAL A 150 15.33 5.85 7.61
CA VAL A 150 16.39 6.87 7.78
C VAL A 150 17.53 6.58 6.83
#